data_AF-A0AAD5SJT4-F1
#
_entry.id   AF-A0AAD5SJT4-F1
#
_cell.length_a   1.000
_cell.length_b   1.000
_cell.length_c   1.000
_cell.angle_alpha   90.00
_cell.angle_beta   90.00
_cell.angle_gamma   90.00
#
_symmetry.space_group_name_H-M   'P 1'
#
loop_
_entity.id
_entity.type
_entity.pdbx_description
1 polymer ?
#
loop_
_entity_poly.entity_id
_entity_poly.type
_entity_poly.pdbx_seq_one_letter_code
_entity_poly.pdbx_strand_id
1 'polypeptide(L)'
;MSSVVQQLKKAQERLSNEVAKVKCVPLNNLSSPAHNRYVRRLYKRSLKLTNDWYPHTAEFRRKQMVVRDLFEFNRNVTNEMEVFMLLKFTEHQLDAYAHHQPYVAPYSPGGTNWERNTPLSDEYLGKGMTPFNNNEPSMKGTPYS
;
A
#
# COMPACT_ATOMS: atom_id res chain seq x y z
N MET A 1 7.34 39.19 23.65
CA MET A 1 6.38 38.08 23.85
C MET A 1 5.25 38.03 22.81
N SER A 2 4.64 39.16 22.38
CA SER A 2 3.46 39.15 21.49
C SER A 2 3.73 38.78 20.01
N SER A 3 4.89 39.15 19.45
CA SER A 3 5.16 39.05 18.01
C SER A 3 5.27 37.60 17.50
N VAL A 4 5.95 36.73 18.24
CA VAL A 4 6.13 35.32 17.85
C VAL A 4 4.80 34.56 17.89
N VAL A 5 3.96 34.82 18.89
CA VAL A 5 2.63 34.22 19.00
C VAL A 5 1.72 34.70 17.87
N GLN A 6 1.80 35.99 17.49
CA GLN A 6 1.08 36.53 16.33
C GLN A 6 1.58 35.92 15.01
N GLN A 7 2.88 35.67 14.87
CA GLN A 7 3.43 35.00 13.69
C GLN A 7 3.00 33.53 13.60
N LEU A 8 2.96 32.81 14.72
CA LEU A 8 2.46 31.44 14.77
C LEU A 8 0.97 31.35 14.45
N LYS A 9 0.14 32.24 15.03
CA LYS A 9 -1.30 32.30 14.70
C LYS A 9 -1.53 32.64 13.22
N LYS A 10 -0.78 33.60 12.68
CA LYS A 10 -0.84 33.97 11.25
C LYS A 10 -0.34 32.84 10.33
N ALA A 11 0.64 32.05 10.77
CA ALA A 11 1.12 30.87 10.04
C ALA A 11 0.07 29.76 10.04
N GLN A 12 -0.62 29.53 11.16
CA GLN A 12 -1.74 28.59 11.25
C GLN A 12 -2.93 29.01 10.35
N GLU A 13 -3.29 30.30 10.37
CA GLU A 13 -4.32 30.85 9.47
C GLU A 13 -3.93 30.76 7.99
N ARG A 14 -2.66 30.95 7.66
CA ARG A 14 -2.17 30.78 6.28
C ARG A 14 -2.28 29.34 5.82
N LEU A 15 -1.88 28.38 6.66
CA LEU A 15 -2.03 26.95 6.39
C LEU A 15 -3.51 26.57 6.23
N SER A 16 -4.41 27.07 7.08
CA SER A 16 -5.85 26.78 6.94
C SER A 16 -6.44 27.36 5.66
N ASN A 17 -6.03 28.57 5.27
CA ASN A 17 -6.49 29.24 4.05
C ASN A 17 -5.91 28.60 2.78
N GLU A 18 -4.69 28.05 2.84
CA GLU A 18 -4.04 27.36 1.74
C GLU A 18 -4.66 25.98 1.51
N VAL A 19 -4.97 25.27 2.59
CA VAL A 19 -5.80 24.05 2.57
C VAL A 19 -7.20 24.34 2.02
N ALA A 20 -7.84 25.46 2.40
CA ALA A 20 -9.13 25.88 1.86
C ALA A 20 -9.09 26.30 0.37
N LYS A 21 -7.93 26.69 -0.15
CA LYS A 21 -7.71 27.05 -1.56
C LYS A 21 -7.46 25.84 -2.47
N VAL A 22 -7.16 24.68 -1.90
CA VAL A 22 -7.16 23.41 -2.65
C VAL A 22 -8.58 23.23 -3.17
N LYS A 23 -8.75 23.38 -4.50
CA LYS A 23 -10.02 23.10 -5.18
C LYS A 23 -10.36 21.62 -4.96
N CYS A 24 -11.09 21.35 -3.90
CA CYS A 24 -11.75 20.09 -3.64
C CYS A 24 -12.89 19.98 -4.64
N VAL A 25 -12.68 19.18 -5.68
CA VAL A 25 -13.80 18.75 -6.52
C VAL A 25 -14.60 17.77 -5.65
N PRO A 26 -15.85 18.07 -5.30
CA PRO A 26 -16.64 17.16 -4.48
C PRO A 26 -16.82 15.85 -5.25
N LEU A 27 -16.24 14.77 -4.72
CA LEU A 27 -16.61 13.43 -5.13
C LEU A 27 -17.95 13.15 -4.48
N ASN A 28 -19.02 13.45 -5.22
CA ASN A 28 -20.39 13.19 -4.84
C ASN A 28 -20.52 11.75 -4.30
N ASN A 29 -20.96 11.65 -3.03
CA ASN A 29 -21.32 10.49 -2.20
C ASN A 29 -20.27 9.87 -1.24
N LEU A 30 -20.23 10.37 0.00
CA LEU A 30 -19.54 9.74 1.13
C LEU A 30 -19.93 8.27 1.38
N SER A 31 -21.19 7.91 1.09
CA SER A 31 -21.68 6.53 1.18
C SER A 31 -21.60 5.78 -0.16
N SER A 32 -20.67 6.13 -1.04
CA SER A 32 -20.42 5.34 -2.26
C SER A 32 -19.83 3.97 -1.96
N PRO A 33 -20.15 2.95 -2.76
CA PRO A 33 -19.30 1.77 -2.90
C PRO A 33 -17.87 2.10 -3.36
N ALA A 34 -17.68 3.16 -4.15
CA ALA A 34 -16.36 3.61 -4.63
C ALA A 34 -15.50 4.19 -3.49
N HIS A 35 -16.05 5.14 -2.73
CA HIS A 35 -15.47 5.70 -1.50
C HIS A 35 -15.08 4.59 -0.51
N ASN A 36 -16.00 3.67 -0.21
CA ASN A 36 -15.72 2.54 0.69
C ASN A 36 -14.54 1.69 0.21
N ARG A 37 -14.46 1.40 -1.09
CA ARG A 37 -13.33 0.65 -1.67
C ARG A 37 -12.03 1.43 -1.58
N TYR A 38 -12.08 2.74 -1.78
CA TYR A 38 -10.93 3.63 -1.70
C TYR A 38 -10.40 3.72 -0.26
N VAL A 39 -11.26 4.00 0.73
CA VAL A 39 -10.88 4.01 2.15
C VAL A 39 -10.32 2.67 2.59
N ARG A 40 -10.93 1.55 2.19
CA ARG A 40 -10.39 0.21 2.48
C ARG A 40 -9.01 -0.03 1.87
N ARG A 41 -8.76 0.44 0.65
CA ARG A 41 -7.43 0.36 0.02
C ARG A 41 -6.42 1.22 0.77
N LEU A 42 -6.81 2.42 1.19
CA LEU A 42 -5.97 3.35 1.95
C LEU A 42 -5.59 2.77 3.32
N TYR A 43 -6.57 2.20 4.04
CA TYR A 43 -6.37 1.49 5.30
C TYR A 43 -5.48 0.25 5.12
N LYS A 44 -5.69 -0.54 4.05
CA LYS A 44 -4.82 -1.69 3.77
C LYS A 44 -3.36 -1.24 3.51
N ARG A 45 -3.16 -0.13 2.79
CA ARG A 45 -1.84 0.46 2.54
C ARG A 45 -1.20 0.94 3.84
N SER A 46 -1.93 1.59 4.74
CA SER A 46 -1.38 2.05 6.03
C SER A 46 -0.95 0.89 6.92
N LEU A 47 -1.75 -0.17 7.03
CA LEU A 47 -1.37 -1.38 7.77
C LEU A 47 -0.16 -2.09 7.14
N LYS A 48 -0.08 -2.12 5.81
CA LYS A 48 1.06 -2.70 5.09
C LYS A 48 2.34 -1.90 5.37
N LEU A 49 2.26 -0.57 5.32
CA LEU A 49 3.38 0.32 5.63
C LEU A 49 3.91 0.10 7.04
N THR A 50 3.03 -0.07 8.04
CA THR A 50 3.49 -0.41 9.41
C THR A 50 4.24 -1.74 9.45
N ASN A 51 3.82 -2.75 8.68
CA ASN A 51 4.54 -4.02 8.61
C ASN A 51 5.91 -3.87 7.92
N ASP A 52 6.00 -3.01 6.91
CA ASP A 52 7.26 -2.77 6.19
C ASP A 52 8.33 -2.11 7.07
N TRP A 53 7.95 -1.22 7.99
CA TRP A 53 8.89 -0.57 8.92
C TRP A 53 9.21 -1.38 10.18
N TYR A 54 8.25 -2.13 10.71
CA TYR A 54 8.38 -2.83 11.99
C TYR A 54 8.45 -4.35 11.78
N PRO A 55 9.64 -4.97 11.79
CA PRO A 55 9.80 -6.39 11.51
C PRO A 55 9.22 -7.29 12.61
N HIS A 56 9.14 -6.78 13.85
CA HIS A 56 8.72 -7.57 15.01
C HIS A 56 7.20 -7.53 15.20
N THR A 57 6.59 -8.69 15.45
CA THR A 57 5.13 -8.82 15.52
C THR A 57 4.50 -7.97 16.61
N ALA A 58 5.08 -7.93 17.81
CA ALA A 58 4.52 -7.15 18.92
C ALA A 58 4.50 -5.64 18.62
N GLU A 59 5.54 -5.13 17.96
CA GLU A 59 5.68 -3.71 17.64
C GLU A 59 4.70 -3.29 16.55
N PHE A 60 4.67 -4.02 15.42
CA PHE A 60 3.79 -3.64 14.34
C PHE A 60 2.32 -3.77 14.78
N ARG A 61 1.95 -4.77 15.60
CA ARG A 61 0.58 -4.91 16.10
C ARG A 61 0.14 -3.72 16.93
N ARG A 62 0.99 -3.23 17.83
CA ARG A 62 0.72 -2.01 18.61
C ARG A 62 0.51 -0.81 17.69
N LYS A 63 1.34 -0.65 16.66
CA LYS A 63 1.23 0.44 15.69
C LYS A 63 -0.03 0.33 14.82
N GLN A 64 -0.40 -0.89 14.41
CA GLN A 64 -1.63 -1.14 13.66
C GLN A 64 -2.89 -0.81 14.47
N MET A 65 -2.88 -1.06 15.78
CA MET A 65 -3.99 -0.65 16.66
C MET A 65 -4.14 0.87 16.67
N VAL A 66 -3.04 1.62 16.80
CA VAL A 66 -3.07 3.10 16.71
C VAL A 66 -3.64 3.56 15.37
N VAL A 67 -3.20 2.96 14.26
CA VAL A 67 -3.74 3.29 12.93
C VAL A 67 -5.24 3.01 12.86
N ARG A 68 -5.69 1.88 13.41
CA ARG A 68 -7.12 1.56 13.46
C ARG A 68 -7.92 2.59 14.25
N ASP A 69 -7.43 2.97 15.43
CA ASP A 69 -8.10 3.94 16.30
C ASP A 69 -8.25 5.30 15.60
N LEU A 70 -7.24 5.73 14.84
CA LEU A 70 -7.31 6.93 14.01
C LEU A 70 -8.39 6.85 12.93
N PHE A 71 -8.58 5.70 12.29
CA PHE A 71 -9.64 5.52 11.29
C PHE A 71 -11.03 5.44 11.94
N GLU A 72 -11.18 4.76 13.07
CA GLU A 72 -12.47 4.67 13.78
C GLU A 72 -12.89 6.03 14.36
N PHE A 73 -11.94 6.84 14.85
CA PHE A 73 -12.22 8.21 15.30
C PHE A 73 -12.86 9.08 14.20
N ASN A 74 -12.41 8.90 12.95
CA ASN A 74 -12.89 9.67 11.79
C ASN A 74 -14.01 8.98 11.01
N ARG A 75 -14.58 7.88 11.51
CA ARG A 75 -15.56 7.07 10.79
C ARG A 75 -16.90 7.77 10.52
N ASN A 76 -17.32 8.64 11.44
CA ASN A 76 -18.64 9.27 11.41
C ASN A 76 -18.62 10.72 10.90
N VAL A 77 -17.53 11.13 10.23
CA VAL A 77 -17.43 12.47 9.64
C VAL A 77 -18.43 12.60 8.49
N THR A 78 -19.35 13.56 8.60
CA THR A 78 -20.45 13.76 7.64
C THR A 78 -20.11 14.85 6.61
N ASN A 79 -19.17 15.74 6.92
CA ASN A 79 -18.77 16.81 6.01
C ASN A 79 -17.86 16.27 4.90
N GLU A 80 -18.30 16.40 3.65
CA GLU A 80 -17.56 15.89 2.49
C GLU A 80 -16.17 16.53 2.32
N MET A 81 -16.07 17.83 2.63
CA MET A 81 -14.83 18.58 2.50
C MET A 81 -13.80 18.10 3.53
N GLU A 82 -14.26 17.83 4.74
CA GLU A 82 -13.44 17.30 5.82
C GLU A 82 -12.91 15.90 5.48
N VAL A 83 -13.78 15.02 4.97
CA VAL A 83 -13.36 13.70 4.50
C VAL A 83 -12.34 13.80 3.37
N PHE A 84 -12.54 14.70 2.40
CA PHE A 84 -11.56 14.91 1.34
C PHE A 84 -10.19 15.34 1.89
N MET A 85 -10.18 16.30 2.83
CA MET A 85 -8.96 16.76 3.49
C MET A 85 -8.27 15.63 4.27
N LEU A 86 -9.03 14.82 5.01
CA LEU A 86 -8.51 13.66 5.73
C LEU A 86 -7.87 12.64 4.78
N LEU A 87 -8.54 12.32 3.67
CA LEU A 87 -8.00 11.39 2.67
C LEU A 87 -6.69 11.94 2.08
N LYS A 88 -6.66 13.23 1.69
CA LYS A 88 -5.44 13.84 1.14
C LYS A 88 -4.31 13.92 2.15
N PHE A 89 -4.62 14.27 3.39
CA PHE A 89 -3.66 14.25 4.48
C PHE A 89 -3.08 12.85 4.68
N THR A 90 -3.92 11.82 4.73
CA THR A 90 -3.45 10.44 4.87
C THR A 90 -2.63 9.95 3.68
N GLU A 91 -2.98 10.31 2.43
CA GLU A 91 -2.15 10.04 1.25
C GLU A 91 -0.76 10.67 1.41
N HIS A 92 -0.71 11.95 1.79
CA HIS A 92 0.55 12.66 2.03
C HIS A 92 1.38 11.98 3.14
N GLN A 93 0.76 11.57 4.24
CA GLN A 93 1.46 10.85 5.32
C GLN A 93 2.02 9.51 4.81
N LEU A 94 1.26 8.74 4.03
CA LEU A 94 1.72 7.47 3.48
C LEU A 94 2.92 7.64 2.55
N ASP A 95 2.90 8.67 1.72
CA ASP A 95 3.99 8.95 0.78
C ASP A 95 5.24 9.48 1.53
N ALA A 96 5.04 10.34 2.53
CA ALA A 96 6.14 10.86 3.37
C ALA A 96 6.84 9.76 4.17
N TYR A 97 6.09 8.78 4.69
CA TYR A 97 6.63 7.66 5.45
C TYR A 97 6.87 6.41 4.60
N ALA A 98 6.85 6.49 3.27
CA ALA A 98 7.06 5.33 2.41
C ALA A 98 8.42 4.66 2.70
N HIS A 99 8.41 3.34 2.91
CA HIS A 99 9.65 2.58 3.09
C HIS A 99 10.39 2.50 1.75
N HIS A 100 11.71 2.73 1.75
CA HIS A 100 12.54 2.72 0.54
C HIS A 100 12.54 1.37 -0.19
N GLN A 101 12.39 0.27 0.55
CA GLN A 101 12.33 -1.10 0.04
C GLN A 101 11.22 -1.90 0.73
N PRO A 102 9.95 -1.79 0.31
CA PRO A 102 8.84 -2.46 0.99
C PRO A 102 8.93 -3.99 0.86
N TYR A 103 8.34 -4.74 1.80
CA TYR A 103 8.33 -6.20 1.73
C TYR A 103 7.43 -6.69 0.59
N VAL A 104 7.99 -7.50 -0.31
CA VAL A 104 7.29 -8.16 -1.41
C VAL A 104 7.31 -9.67 -1.16
N ALA A 105 6.16 -10.32 -1.31
CA ALA A 105 6.10 -11.77 -1.12
C ALA A 105 6.93 -12.47 -2.21
N PRO A 106 7.59 -13.59 -1.91
CA PRO A 106 8.56 -14.20 -2.83
C PRO A 106 7.94 -14.58 -4.18
N TYR A 107 6.68 -15.04 -4.19
CA TYR A 107 5.96 -15.46 -5.40
C TYR A 107 5.06 -14.38 -6.00
N SER A 108 5.01 -13.17 -5.44
CA SER A 108 4.27 -12.05 -6.05
C SER A 108 5.15 -11.34 -7.08
N PRO A 109 4.56 -10.59 -8.04
CA PRO A 109 5.33 -9.77 -8.97
C PRO A 109 6.35 -8.89 -8.24
N GLY A 110 7.62 -8.93 -8.70
CA GLY A 110 8.74 -8.23 -8.05
C GLY A 110 9.34 -8.92 -6.81
N GLY A 111 8.87 -10.12 -6.46
CA GLY A 111 9.44 -10.96 -5.42
C GLY A 111 10.66 -11.76 -5.89
N THR A 112 11.42 -12.31 -4.95
CA THR A 112 12.66 -13.05 -5.25
C THR A 112 12.45 -14.35 -6.02
N ASN A 113 11.26 -14.97 -5.90
CA ASN A 113 10.88 -16.23 -6.55
C ASN A 113 9.82 -16.03 -7.65
N TRP A 114 9.61 -14.79 -8.11
CA TRP A 114 8.72 -14.51 -9.24
C TRP A 114 9.27 -15.17 -10.51
N GLU A 115 8.39 -15.83 -11.29
CA GLU A 115 8.72 -16.46 -12.59
C GLU A 115 9.87 -17.49 -12.59
N ARG A 116 10.34 -17.96 -11.43
CA ARG A 116 11.40 -18.99 -11.38
C ARG A 116 10.97 -20.31 -12.01
N ASN A 117 9.71 -20.70 -11.80
CA ASN A 117 9.14 -21.99 -12.22
C ASN A 117 7.83 -21.76 -13.01
N THR A 118 7.87 -20.93 -14.04
CA THR A 118 6.69 -20.72 -14.89
C THR A 118 6.31 -22.03 -15.58
N PRO A 119 5.08 -22.54 -15.43
CA PRO A 119 4.66 -23.74 -16.13
C PRO A 119 4.69 -23.49 -17.64
N LEU A 120 5.01 -24.54 -18.41
CA LEU A 120 4.86 -24.50 -19.86
C LEU A 120 3.39 -24.23 -20.20
N SER A 121 3.15 -23.59 -21.35
CA SER A 121 1.78 -23.41 -21.83
C SER A 121 1.14 -24.76 -22.15
N ASP A 122 -0.18 -24.84 -21.99
CA ASP A 122 -0.97 -26.03 -22.30
C ASP A 122 -0.78 -26.49 -23.74
N GLU A 123 -0.52 -25.56 -24.66
CA GLU A 123 -0.21 -25.88 -26.05
C GLU A 123 1.04 -26.77 -26.19
N TYR A 124 2.09 -26.52 -25.40
CA TYR A 124 3.32 -27.32 -25.43
C TYR A 124 3.14 -28.66 -24.71
N LEU A 125 2.42 -28.67 -23.58
CA LEU A 125 2.13 -29.90 -22.83
C LEU A 125 1.27 -30.87 -23.65
N GLY A 126 0.25 -30.36 -24.35
CA GLY A 126 -0.64 -31.17 -25.21
C GLY A 126 0.07 -31.80 -26.41
N LYS A 127 1.18 -31.20 -26.87
CA LYS A 127 2.03 -31.74 -27.95
C LYS A 127 3.06 -32.76 -27.46
N GLY A 128 3.09 -33.08 -26.16
CA GLY A 128 4.10 -33.96 -25.56
C GLY A 128 5.51 -33.37 -25.58
N MET A 129 5.64 -32.06 -25.81
CA MET A 129 6.91 -31.37 -25.86
C MET A 129 7.40 -31.13 -24.43
N THR A 130 8.36 -31.94 -23.98
CA THR A 130 9.06 -31.72 -22.71
C THR A 130 10.33 -30.90 -22.98
N PRO A 131 10.71 -29.93 -22.11
CA PRO A 131 11.96 -29.18 -22.27
C PRO A 131 13.19 -30.06 -22.13
N PHE A 132 13.04 -31.19 -21.43
CA PHE A 132 14.04 -32.22 -21.30
C PHE A 132 13.74 -33.32 -22.32
N ASN A 133 14.59 -33.41 -23.35
CA ASN A 133 14.48 -34.44 -24.36
C ASN A 133 14.89 -35.79 -23.75
N ASN A 134 13.93 -36.61 -23.30
CA ASN A 134 14.22 -37.96 -22.75
C ASN A 134 14.80 -38.93 -23.81
N ASN A 135 14.83 -38.53 -25.08
CA ASN A 135 15.42 -39.27 -26.19
C ASN A 135 16.81 -38.75 -26.60
N GLU A 136 17.36 -37.74 -25.91
CA GLU A 136 18.74 -37.30 -26.13
C GLU A 136 19.73 -38.31 -25.52
N PRO A 137 20.69 -38.85 -26.31
CA PRO A 137 21.62 -39.89 -25.85
C PRO A 137 22.58 -39.44 -24.73
N SER A 138 22.69 -38.13 -24.48
CA SER A 138 23.71 -37.52 -23.60
C SER A 138 23.41 -37.63 -22.11
N MET A 139 22.20 -38.05 -21.70
CA MET A 139 21.81 -38.23 -20.30
C MET A 139 21.62 -39.70 -19.91
N LYS A 140 22.02 -40.66 -20.76
CA LYS A 140 22.17 -42.07 -20.35
C LYS A 140 23.52 -42.27 -19.68
N GLY A 141 23.67 -41.70 -18.49
CA GLY A 141 24.81 -41.96 -17.61
C GLY A 141 25.55 -40.71 -17.17
N THR A 142 25.26 -40.26 -15.97
CA THR A 142 26.33 -40.18 -14.96
C THR A 142 25.75 -40.69 -13.63
N PRO A 143 26.49 -41.55 -12.92
CA PRO A 143 26.02 -42.13 -11.68
C PRO A 143 26.27 -41.13 -10.56
N TYR A 144 25.22 -40.57 -9.98
CA TYR A 144 25.33 -40.24 -8.55
C TYR A 144 25.09 -41.55 -7.81
N SER A 145 26.19 -42.31 -7.70
CA SER A 145 26.46 -43.38 -6.74
C SER A 145 27.70 -42.99 -5.97
#